data_AF-A0A0L8BT35-F1
#
_entry.id   AF-A0A0L8BT35-F1
#
_cell.length_a   1.000
_cell.length_b   1.000
_cell.length_c   1.000
_cell.angle_alpha   90.00
_cell.angle_beta   90.00
_cell.angle_gamma   90.00
#
_symmetry.space_group_name_H-M   'P 1'
#
loop_
_entity.id
_entity.type
_entity.pdbx_description
1 polymer ?
#
loop_
_entity_poly.entity_id
_entity_poly.type
_entity_poly.pdbx_seq_one_letter_code
_entity_poly.pdbx_strand_id
1 'polypeptide(L)' 'MCGDVNVGAVYPPSGRAKVWRWRVWVTKSGHPASGSEKSNAAAVSQVERRFRSFLIAAGLVSDGGAV' A
#
# COMPACT_ATOMS: atom_id res chain seq x y z
N MET A 1 24.03 3.87 -2.96
CA MET A 1 23.09 4.16 -1.87
C MET A 1 21.86 3.29 -2.13
N CYS A 2 21.64 2.25 -1.34
CA CYS A 2 20.56 1.29 -1.55
C CYS A 2 19.35 1.76 -0.74
N GLY A 3 18.26 2.14 -1.41
CA GLY A 3 17.01 2.58 -0.80
C GLY A 3 16.03 1.41 -0.67
N ASP A 4 15.33 1.38 0.47
CA ASP A 4 14.44 0.30 0.91
C ASP A 4 13.26 0.01 -0.02
N VAL A 5 12.93 -1.29 -0.11
CA VAL A 5 11.84 -1.84 -0.91
C VAL A 5 10.48 -1.55 -0.28
N ASN A 6 9.61 -0.90 -1.05
CA ASN A 6 8.21 -0.69 -0.71
C ASN A 6 7.36 -1.85 -1.25
N VAL A 7 6.78 -2.64 -0.34
CA VAL A 7 5.81 -3.69 -0.69
C VAL A 7 4.43 -3.20 -0.27
N GLY A 8 3.45 -3.25 -1.16
CA GLY A 8 2.04 -3.14 -0.81
C GLY A 8 1.43 -4.53 -0.93
N ALA A 9 0.67 -4.97 0.07
CA ALA A 9 0.00 -6.27 0.01
C ALA A 9 -1.50 -6.11 0.24
N VAL A 10 -2.28 -6.66 -0.69
CA VAL A 10 -3.73 -6.82 -0.57
C VAL A 10 -4.02 -8.31 -0.39
N TYR A 11 -4.70 -8.65 0.68
CA TYR A 11 -5.06 -10.02 1.04
C TYR A 11 -6.56 -10.21 0.81
N PRO A 12 -6.95 -11.19 -0.03
CA PRO A 12 -8.35 -11.54 -0.20
C PRO A 12 -8.97 -12.03 1.12
N PRO A 13 -10.30 -11.89 1.27
CA PRO A 13 -11.02 -12.49 2.39
C PRO A 13 -10.78 -14.01 2.37
N SER A 14 -10.45 -14.58 3.53
CA SER A 14 -10.24 -16.02 3.71
C SER A 14 -11.05 -16.56 4.89
N GLY A 15 -11.51 -17.81 4.79
CA GLY A 15 -12.35 -18.46 5.80
C GLY A 15 -13.67 -17.71 6.02
N ARG A 16 -13.92 -17.27 7.27
CA ARG A 16 -15.13 -16.50 7.64
C ARG A 16 -14.99 -14.98 7.44
N ALA A 17 -13.84 -14.49 6.97
CA ALA A 17 -13.62 -13.06 6.77
C ALA A 17 -14.45 -12.54 5.59
N LYS A 18 -15.07 -11.37 5.75
CA LYS A 18 -15.87 -10.69 4.71
C LYS A 18 -15.20 -9.43 4.14
N VAL A 19 -13.93 -9.23 4.47
CA VAL A 19 -13.19 -8.00 4.15
C VAL A 19 -11.83 -8.31 3.55
N TRP A 20 -11.42 -7.46 2.63
CA TRP A 20 -10.10 -7.40 2.01
C TRP A 20 -9.16 -6.68 2.95
N ARG A 21 -8.10 -7.35 3.39
CA ARG A 21 -7.10 -6.72 4.27
C ARG A 21 -6.02 -6.12 3.41
N TRP A 22 -5.45 -5.01 3.85
CA TRP A 22 -4.31 -4.42 3.17
C TRP A 22 -3.26 -3.95 4.17
N ARG A 23 -2.01 -3.97 3.72
CA ARG A 23 -0.85 -3.45 4.45
C ARG A 23 0.05 -2.68 3.51
N VAL A 24 0.60 -1.58 4.02
CA VAL A 24 1.64 -0.80 3.36
C VAL A 24 2.78 -0.62 4.35
N TRP A 25 3.99 -1.00 3.93
CA TRP A 25 5.21 -0.72 4.66
C TRP A 25 5.93 0.43 3.95
N VAL A 26 6.13 1.54 4.65
CA VAL A 26 6.72 2.78 4.11
C VAL A 26 7.97 3.10 4.93
N THR A 27 9.17 2.95 4.39
CA THR A 27 10.45 3.33 5.04
C THR A 27 10.70 4.84 4.86
N LYS A 28 11.60 5.59 5.52
CA LYS A 28 12.74 5.39 6.45
C LYS A 28 12.41 5.80 7.90
N SER A 29 11.21 6.32 8.16
CA SER A 29 10.67 6.68 9.48
C SER A 29 9.15 6.45 9.59
N GLY A 30 8.53 5.88 8.55
CA GLY A 30 7.09 5.75 8.42
C GLY A 30 6.56 4.51 9.15
N HIS A 31 5.49 4.70 9.92
CA HIS A 31 4.81 3.61 10.60
C HIS A 31 4.07 2.72 9.58
N PRO A 32 4.15 1.38 9.69
CA PRO A 32 3.37 0.49 8.85
C PRO A 32 1.87 0.81 9.00
N ALA A 33 1.20 1.01 7.87
CA ALA A 33 -0.24 1.27 7.84
C ALA A 33 -0.98 0.01 7.42
N SER A 34 -2.09 -0.30 8.07
CA SER A 34 -2.93 -1.43 7.72
C SER A 34 -4.40 -1.10 7.86
N GLY A 35 -5.24 -1.82 7.14
CA GLY A 35 -6.68 -1.65 7.21
C GLY A 35 -7.43 -2.80 6.56
N SER A 36 -8.75 -2.65 6.50
CA SER A 36 -9.65 -3.61 5.88
C SER A 36 -10.73 -2.87 5.11
N GLU A 37 -11.07 -3.39 3.95
CA GLU A 37 -12.06 -2.81 3.05
C GLU A 37 -13.05 -3.87 2.58
N LYS A 38 -14.25 -3.46 2.19
CA LYS A 38 -15.30 -4.38 1.74
C LYS A 38 -15.05 -4.92 0.33
N SER A 39 -14.17 -4.30 -0.46
CA SER A 39 -13.87 -4.71 -1.83
C SER A 39 -12.36 -4.67 -2.13
N ASN A 40 -11.95 -5.46 -3.13
CA ASN A 40 -10.58 -5.47 -3.64
C ASN A 40 -10.18 -4.07 -4.12
N ALA A 41 -11.01 -3.45 -4.97
CA ALA A 41 -10.72 -2.14 -5.53
C ALA A 41 -10.54 -1.06 -4.45
N ALA A 42 -11.33 -1.10 -3.37
CA ALA A 42 -11.15 -0.20 -2.24
C ALA A 42 -9.84 -0.48 -1.49
N ALA A 43 -9.49 -1.76 -1.24
CA ALA A 43 -8.23 -2.12 -0.61
C ALA A 43 -7.01 -1.69 -1.45
N VAL A 44 -7.05 -1.88 -2.77
CA VAL A 44 -6.01 -1.43 -3.71
C VAL A 44 -5.89 0.10 -3.69
N SER A 45 -7.02 0.82 -3.78
CA SER A 45 -7.03 2.29 -3.72
C SER A 45 -6.42 2.84 -2.42
N GLN A 46 -6.66 2.18 -1.29
CA GLN A 46 -6.06 2.56 0.00
C GLN A 46 -4.54 2.37 0.03
N VAL A 47 -4.04 1.33 -0.64
CA VAL A 47 -2.59 1.07 -0.78
C VAL A 47 -1.97 2.13 -1.71
N GLU A 48 -2.55 2.35 -2.88
CA GLU A 48 -2.07 3.33 -3.86
C GLU A 48 -2.05 4.75 -3.30
N ARG A 49 -3.13 5.18 -2.61
CA ARG A 49 -3.22 6.53 -2.02
C ARG A 49 -2.11 6.77 -1.01
N ARG A 50 -1.80 5.78 -0.17
CA ARG A 50 -0.73 5.87 0.83
C ARG A 50 0.64 5.87 0.18
N PHE A 51 0.83 5.06 -0.87
CA PHE A 51 2.06 5.06 -1.66
C PHE A 51 2.31 6.42 -2.32
N ARG A 52 1.29 7.02 -2.97
CA ARG A 52 1.40 8.38 -3.54
C ARG A 52 1.72 9.44 -2.49
N SER A 53 1.08 9.36 -1.32
CA SER A 53 1.33 10.30 -0.22
C SER A 53 2.79 10.22 0.26
N PHE A 54 3.34 9.00 0.31
CA PHE A 54 4.76 8.81 0.58
C PHE A 54 5.65 9.42 -0.51
N LEU A 55 5.38 9.14 -1.78
CA LEU A 55 6.17 9.67 -2.89
C LEU A 55 6.26 11.21 -2.82
N ILE A 56 5.13 11.86 -2.59
CA ILE A 56 5.07 13.32 -2.40
C ILE A 56 5.93 13.76 -1.20
N ALA A 57 5.77 13.11 -0.04
CA ALA A 57 6.52 13.47 1.17
C ALA A 57 8.03 13.23 1.05
N ALA A 58 8.43 12.23 0.27
CA ALA A 58 9.83 11.88 0.00
C ALA A 58 10.45 12.70 -1.15
N GLY A 59 9.67 13.53 -1.85
CA GLY A 59 10.12 14.23 -3.06
C GLY A 59 10.45 13.29 -4.22
N LEU A 60 9.85 12.10 -4.23
CA LEU A 60 10.05 11.06 -5.25
C LEU A 60 8.91 11.12 -6.27
N VAL A 61 9.25 10.86 -7.53
CA VAL A 61 8.27 10.64 -8.60
C VAL A 61 8.25 9.15 -8.91
N SER A 62 7.05 8.58 -9.07
CA SER A 62 6.91 7.19 -9.53
C SER A 62 7.36 7.11 -10.98
N ASP A 63 8.44 6.40 -11.26
CA ASP A 63 8.83 6.02 -12.61
C ASP A 63 8.47 4.54 -12.80
N GLY A 64 7.46 4.27 -13.63
CA GLY A 64 6.95 2.93 -13.89
C GLY A 64 5.65 2.58 -13.16
N GLY A 65 4.60 2.39 -13.95
CA GLY A 65 3.40 1.62 -13.62
C GLY A 65 3.01 0.87 -14.88
N ALA A 66 2.82 -0.45 -14.80
CA ALA A 66 2.46 -1.26 -15.96
C ALA A 66 1.18 -0.69 -16.60
N VAL A 67 1.30 -0.34 -17.89
CA VAL A 67 0.19 0.06 -18.76
C VAL A 67 -0.71 -1.12 -19.09
#